data_AF-A0A7Z7MX58-F1
#
_entry.id   AF-A0A7Z7MX58-F1
#
_cell.length_a   1.000
_cell.length_b   1.000
_cell.length_c   1.000
_cell.angle_alpha   90.00
_cell.angle_beta   90.00
_cell.angle_gamma   90.00
#
_symmetry.space_group_name_H-M   'P 1'
#
loop_
_entity.id
_entity.type
_entity.pdbx_description
1 polymer ?
#
loop_
_entity_poly.entity_id
_entity_poly.type
_entity_poly.pdbx_seq_one_letter_code
_entity_poly.pdbx_strand_id
1 'polypeptide(L)' 'MVMTLRQQLPNLLGILSSLCFFFGSFLFLPMFAVYATLGVWCFIAGSLIMFIIYLINIKNRQ' A
#
# COMPACT_ATOMS: atom_id res chain seq x y z
N MET A 1 -12.47 -5.12 25.09
CA MET A 1 -11.87 -5.61 23.83
C MET A 1 -12.37 -4.76 22.64
N VAL A 2 -12.12 -3.44 22.66
CA VAL A 2 -12.52 -2.52 21.55
C VAL A 2 -11.32 -1.68 21.08
N MET A 3 -10.25 -1.61 21.89
CA MET A 3 -9.01 -0.89 21.59
C MET A 3 -8.14 -1.51 20.48
N THR A 4 -8.54 -2.64 19.88
CA THR A 4 -7.71 -3.37 18.91
C THR A 4 -8.10 -3.09 17.46
N LEU A 5 -9.39 -3.01 17.12
CA LEU A 5 -9.84 -2.95 15.72
C LEU A 5 -9.38 -1.68 14.98
N ARG A 6 -9.42 -0.54 15.68
CA ARG A 6 -9.10 0.79 15.12
C ARG A 6 -7.61 0.95 14.78
N GLN A 7 -6.74 0.23 15.49
CA GLN A 7 -5.29 0.22 15.26
C GLN A 7 -4.86 -0.89 14.28
N GLN A 8 -5.63 -1.99 14.19
CA GLN A 8 -5.35 -3.10 13.28
C GLN A 8 -5.64 -2.76 11.81
N LEU A 9 -6.64 -1.90 11.56
CA LEU A 9 -7.01 -1.45 10.22
C LEU A 9 -5.84 -0.76 9.46
N PRO A 10 -5.14 0.26 10.03
CA PRO A 10 -4.00 0.86 9.35
C PRO A 10 -2.81 -0.10 9.20
N ASN A 11 -2.65 -1.08 10.09
CA ASN A 11 -1.58 -2.09 9.96
C ASN A 11 -1.83 -3.03 8.77
N LEU A 12 -3.06 -3.52 8.60
CA LEU A 12 -3.43 -4.37 7.46
C LEU A 12 -3.33 -3.61 6.13
N LEU A 13 -3.82 -2.36 6.09
CA LEU A 13 -3.62 -1.51 4.91
C LEU A 13 -2.13 -1.28 4.63
N GLY A 14 -1.30 -1.10 5.67
CA GLY A 14 0.15 -0.92 5.52
C GLY A 14 0.84 -2.12 4.91
N ILE A 15 0.45 -3.33 5.33
CA ILE A 15 0.92 -4.58 4.72
C ILE A 15 0.48 -4.65 3.26
N LEU A 16 -0.78 -4.32 2.96
CA LEU A 16 -1.31 -4.35 1.60
C LEU A 16 -0.59 -3.35 0.67
N SER A 17 -0.32 -2.13 1.13
CA SER A 17 0.48 -1.16 0.36
C SER A 17 1.90 -1.67 0.12
N SER A 18 2.51 -2.28 1.13
CA SER A 18 3.88 -2.81 1.03
C SER A 18 3.96 -3.96 0.03
N LEU A 19 2.96 -4.85 0.00
CA LEU A 19 2.86 -5.91 -1.00
C LEU A 19 2.70 -5.35 -2.42
N CYS A 20 1.82 -4.36 -2.61
CA CYS A 20 1.68 -3.68 -3.89
C CYS A 20 3.00 -3.07 -4.37
N PHE A 21 3.74 -2.40 -3.50
CA PHE A 21 5.05 -1.84 -3.85
C PHE A 21 6.10 -2.90 -4.12
N PHE A 22 6.12 -3.96 -3.33
CA PHE A 22 7.04 -5.08 -3.51
C PHE A 22 6.83 -5.72 -4.89
N PHE A 23 5.62 -6.19 -5.19
CA PHE A 23 5.32 -6.80 -6.49
C PHE A 23 5.47 -5.80 -7.62
N GLY A 24 4.99 -4.56 -7.46
CA GLY A 24 5.20 -3.49 -8.43
C GLY A 24 6.66 -3.34 -8.81
N SER A 25 7.58 -3.38 -7.83
CA SER A 25 9.03 -3.29 -8.05
C SER A 25 9.59 -4.45 -8.87
N PHE A 26 9.10 -5.69 -8.65
CA PHE A 26 9.52 -6.84 -9.46
C PHE A 26 9.17 -6.65 -10.93
N LEU A 27 8.03 -6.04 -11.24
CA LEU A 27 7.59 -5.85 -12.62
C LEU A 27 8.44 -4.82 -13.39
N PHE A 28 9.28 -4.03 -12.70
CA PHE A 28 10.27 -3.15 -13.33
C PHE A 28 11.62 -3.83 -13.60
N LEU A 29 11.81 -5.10 -13.19
CA LEU A 29 13.02 -5.84 -13.56
C LEU A 29 13.08 -6.01 -15.09
N PRO A 30 14.27 -6.01 -15.71
CA PRO A 30 14.42 -6.11 -17.16
C PRO A 30 13.73 -7.33 -17.77
N MET A 31 13.70 -8.44 -17.04
CA MET A 31 13.03 -9.68 -17.43
C MET A 31 11.50 -9.54 -17.54
N PHE A 32 10.91 -8.61 -16.79
CA PHE A 32 9.46 -8.37 -16.74
C PHE A 32 9.05 -7.02 -17.32
N ALA A 33 9.95 -6.34 -18.05
CA ALA A 33 9.70 -5.00 -18.59
C ALA A 33 8.45 -4.91 -19.48
N VAL A 34 8.04 -6.01 -20.13
CA VAL A 34 6.78 -6.11 -20.88
C VAL A 34 5.56 -5.87 -19.98
N TYR A 35 5.65 -6.22 -18.70
CA TYR A 35 4.62 -6.02 -17.69
C TYR A 35 4.79 -4.73 -16.88
N ALA A 36 5.72 -3.83 -17.27
CA ALA A 36 6.00 -2.61 -16.51
C ALA A 36 4.73 -1.77 -16.28
N THR A 37 3.79 -1.72 -17.23
CA THR A 37 2.49 -1.05 -17.06
C THR A 37 1.69 -1.61 -15.88
N LEU A 38 1.68 -2.93 -15.68
CA LEU A 38 1.04 -3.54 -14.50
C LEU A 38 1.79 -3.18 -13.22
N GLY A 39 3.13 -3.10 -13.28
CA GLY A 39 3.97 -2.60 -12.20
C GLY A 39 3.59 -1.18 -11.77
N VAL A 40 3.41 -0.28 -12.74
CA VAL A 40 2.93 1.10 -12.51
C VAL A 40 1.59 1.09 -11.77
N TRP A 41 0.62 0.28 -12.22
CA TRP A 41 -0.67 0.17 -11.56
C TRP A 41 -0.58 -0.36 -10.13
N CYS A 42 0.33 -1.31 -9.85
CA CYS A 42 0.63 -1.76 -8.49
C CYS A 42 1.18 -0.62 -7.62
N PHE A 43 2.07 0.22 -8.15
CA PHE A 43 2.58 1.39 -7.43
C PHE A 43 1.50 2.44 -7.18
N ILE A 44 0.62 2.70 -8.16
CA ILE A 44 -0.51 3.62 -7.98
C ILE A 44 -1.42 3.12 -6.86
N ALA A 45 -1.79 1.84 -6.89
CA ALA A 45 -2.64 1.22 -5.86
C ALA A 45 -1.97 1.27 -4.46
N GLY A 46 -0.69 0.89 -4.36
CA GLY A 46 0.07 0.94 -3.11
C GLY A 46 0.16 2.36 -2.53
N SER A 47 0.38 3.36 -3.40
CA SER A 47 0.46 4.77 -3.01
C SER A 47 -0.88 5.29 -2.48
N LEU A 48 -1.98 4.91 -3.14
CA LEU A 48 -3.33 5.31 -2.74
C LEU A 48 -3.70 4.71 -1.38
N ILE A 49 -3.35 3.43 -1.15
CA ILE A 49 -3.55 2.79 0.16
C ILE A 49 -2.74 3.51 1.24
N MET A 50 -1.46 3.79 1.00
CA MET A 50 -0.60 4.50 1.95
C MET A 50 -1.13 5.91 2.26
N PHE A 51 -1.66 6.60 1.24
CA PHE A 51 -2.30 7.90 1.41
C PHE A 51 -3.53 7.82 2.34
N ILE A 52 -4.38 6.81 2.18
CA ILE A 52 -5.53 6.57 3.07
C ILE A 52 -5.06 6.32 4.52
N ILE A 53 -3.98 5.53 4.72
CA ILE A 53 -3.40 5.30 6.05
C ILE A 53 -2.95 6.63 6.68
N TYR A 54 -2.30 7.50 5.92
CA TYR A 54 -1.90 8.82 6.40
C TYR A 54 -3.10 9.67 6.79
N LEU A 55 -4.16 9.71 5.97
CA LEU A 55 -5.39 10.45 6.30
C LEU A 55 -6.05 9.93 7.58
N ILE A 56 -6.12 8.61 7.77
CA ILE A 56 -6.65 8.00 8.99
C ILE A 56 -5.78 8.37 10.20
N ASN A 57 -4.45 8.32 10.06
CA ASN A 57 -3.53 8.67 11.15
C ASN A 57 -3.61 10.14 11.53
N ILE A 58 -3.71 11.06 10.55
CA ILE A 58 -3.87 12.49 10.81
C ILE A 58 -5.18 12.75 11.56
N LYS A 59 -6.28 12.16 11.12
CA LYS A 59 -7.58 12.28 11.80
C LYS A 59 -7.56 11.73 13.22
N ASN A 60 -6.75 10.70 13.50
CA ASN A 60 -6.63 10.10 14.83
C ASN A 60 -5.68 10.84 15.78
N ARG A 61 -4.88 11.78 15.25
CA ARG A 61 -3.93 12.60 16.01
C ARG A 61 -4.53 13.95 16.44
N GLN A 62 -5.69 14.31 15.89
CA GLN A 62 -6.54 15.44 16.29
C GLN A 62 -7.56 14.95 17.32
#